data_AF-A0A0U2V228-F1
#
_entry.id   AF-A0A0U2V228-F1
#
_cell.length_a   1.000
_cell.length_b   1.000
_cell.length_c   1.000
_cell.angle_alpha   90.00
_cell.angle_beta   90.00
_cell.angle_gamma   90.00
#
_symmetry.space_group_name_H-M   'P 1'
#
loop_
_entity.id
_entity.type
_entity.pdbx_description
1 polymer ?
#
loop_
_entity_poly.entity_id
_entity_poly.type
_entity_poly.pdbx_seq_one_letter_code
_entity_poly.pdbx_strand_id
1 'polypeptide(L)'
;MNLFKLFFILACASQLFISFNSQANLLISPTRISFDERQRVAKVIVINNGDEYQTYRLEWQEKTAKPEGGYITLTDGQTPSSSLSNMVRMSPSQVRLAPGERQIVKLALRKPRGLDDKEYRSHLLFKALPNETKSNKQGMGITINMILSYSIPIILRQGAKIPEVDIESVEVIKNQKNSALLVSLAKTGNYSAFGKVEAFYQASNSSEEIKVSMINDYSIYAEVPLARLTLSLFEKNTIKGPGKLRIVYSGLKEYQGTKFAEKIVNINVGSLGLLN
;
A
#
# COMPACT_ATOMS: atom_id res chain seq x y z
N MET A 1 -3.00 -39.25 -40.25
CA MET A 1 -2.97 -38.52 -38.96
C MET A 1 -3.75 -37.24 -39.15
N ASN A 2 -4.90 -37.16 -38.49
CA ASN A 2 -6.14 -36.61 -39.06
C ASN A 2 -6.18 -35.08 -39.02
N LEU A 3 -6.67 -34.46 -40.11
CA LEU A 3 -7.01 -33.02 -40.22
C LEU A 3 -7.79 -32.51 -38.99
N PHE A 4 -8.61 -33.38 -38.40
CA PHE A 4 -9.37 -33.14 -37.17
C PHE A 4 -8.50 -32.88 -35.94
N LYS A 5 -7.34 -33.56 -35.79
CA LYS A 5 -6.39 -33.31 -34.69
C LYS A 5 -5.66 -31.99 -34.88
N LEU A 6 -5.35 -31.59 -36.12
CA LEU A 6 -4.72 -30.31 -36.41
C LEU A 6 -5.68 -29.14 -36.11
N PHE A 7 -6.97 -29.29 -36.44
CA PHE A 7 -7.99 -28.30 -36.12
C PHE A 7 -8.22 -28.17 -34.60
N PHE A 8 -8.17 -29.29 -33.86
CA PHE A 8 -8.30 -29.29 -32.40
C PHE A 8 -7.08 -28.65 -31.70
N ILE A 9 -5.87 -28.88 -32.22
CA ILE A 9 -4.64 -28.23 -31.72
C ILE A 9 -4.66 -26.73 -32.01
N LEU A 10 -5.12 -26.30 -33.19
CA LEU A 10 -5.28 -24.87 -33.51
C LEU A 10 -6.34 -24.20 -32.62
N ALA A 11 -7.45 -24.88 -32.34
CA ALA A 11 -8.51 -24.36 -31.47
C ALA A 11 -8.08 -24.26 -29.99
N CYS A 12 -7.24 -25.17 -29.50
CA CYS A 12 -6.62 -25.04 -28.16
C CYS A 12 -5.53 -23.96 -28.11
N ALA A 13 -4.77 -23.77 -29.20
CA ALA A 13 -3.73 -22.73 -29.28
C ALA A 13 -4.31 -21.30 -29.31
N SER A 14 -5.51 -21.10 -29.86
CA SER A 14 -6.15 -19.78 -29.88
C SER A 14 -6.71 -19.34 -28.53
N GLN A 15 -6.99 -20.28 -27.62
CA GLN A 15 -7.47 -19.98 -26.27
C GLN A 15 -6.38 -19.51 -25.30
N LEU A 16 -5.09 -19.66 -25.67
CA LEU A 16 -3.93 -19.23 -24.87
C LEU A 16 -3.61 -17.73 -24.97
N PHE A 17 -4.34 -16.96 -25.80
CA PHE A 17 -4.08 -15.52 -26.01
C PHE A 17 -5.11 -14.58 -25.39
N ILE A 18 -6.06 -15.08 -24.59
CA ILE A 18 -6.98 -14.21 -23.84
C ILE A 18 -6.23 -13.69 -22.61
N SER A 19 -5.35 -12.71 -22.84
CA SER A 19 -4.81 -11.89 -21.78
C SER A 19 -5.93 -10.98 -21.29
N PHE A 20 -6.40 -11.22 -20.06
CA PHE A 20 -7.22 -10.24 -19.35
C PHE A 20 -6.34 -9.01 -19.11
N ASN A 21 -6.43 -8.03 -20.00
CA ASN A 21 -5.83 -6.73 -19.78
C ASN A 21 -6.54 -6.11 -18.57
N SER A 22 -5.89 -6.16 -17.42
CA SER A 22 -6.29 -5.35 -16.27
C SER A 22 -6.00 -3.90 -16.63
N GLN A 23 -7.04 -3.19 -17.08
CA GLN A 23 -6.96 -1.77 -17.40
C GLN A 23 -6.97 -1.00 -16.07
N ALA A 24 -5.80 -0.57 -15.61
CA ALA A 24 -5.73 0.45 -14.57
C ALA A 24 -5.91 1.81 -15.25
N ASN A 25 -7.08 2.44 -15.08
CA ASN A 25 -7.41 3.67 -15.82
C ASN A 25 -6.60 4.90 -15.37
N LEU A 26 -5.93 4.85 -14.22
CA LEU A 26 -5.15 5.96 -13.68
C LEU A 26 -3.84 5.49 -13.07
N LEU A 27 -2.75 6.11 -13.50
CA LEU A 27 -1.44 6.03 -12.85
C LEU A 27 -1.22 7.29 -12.02
N ILE A 28 -0.85 7.10 -10.75
CA ILE A 28 -0.50 8.19 -9.81
C ILE A 28 0.91 7.95 -9.30
N SER A 29 1.78 8.97 -9.40
CA SER A 29 3.16 8.89 -8.91
C SER A 29 3.62 10.20 -8.27
N PRO A 30 4.18 10.18 -7.04
CA PRO A 30 4.34 9.02 -6.16
C PRO A 30 3.03 8.64 -5.45
N THR A 31 2.99 7.44 -4.86
CA THR A 31 1.87 6.91 -4.07
C THR A 31 1.89 7.34 -2.60
N ARG A 32 2.93 8.05 -2.16
CA ARG A 32 3.10 8.65 -0.84
C ARG A 32 4.00 9.87 -0.97
N ILE A 33 3.63 10.96 -0.30
CA ILE A 33 4.48 12.15 -0.18
C ILE A 33 4.81 12.37 1.29
N SER A 34 6.09 12.60 1.56
CA SER A 34 6.60 13.01 2.86
C SER A 34 7.38 14.30 2.63
N PHE A 35 6.87 15.42 3.14
CA PHE A 35 7.58 16.68 3.14
C PHE A 35 8.67 16.64 4.20
N ASP A 36 9.92 16.80 3.77
CA ASP A 36 11.02 17.07 4.69
C ASP A 36 10.94 18.50 5.28
N GLU A 37 11.89 18.85 6.15
CA GLU A 37 11.88 20.16 6.81
C GLU A 37 12.04 21.34 5.85
N ARG A 38 12.75 21.16 4.73
CA ARG A 38 13.11 22.21 3.76
C ARG A 38 12.16 22.24 2.57
N GLN A 39 11.57 21.12 2.21
CA GLN A 39 10.66 21.00 1.08
C GLN A 39 9.39 21.81 1.33
N ARG A 40 9.01 22.62 0.34
CA ARG A 40 7.78 23.42 0.35
C ARG A 40 6.85 23.08 -0.81
N VAL A 41 7.32 22.32 -1.79
CA VAL A 41 6.54 21.93 -2.95
C VAL A 41 6.79 20.44 -3.23
N ALA A 42 5.71 19.70 -3.44
CA ALA A 42 5.74 18.36 -3.99
C ALA A 42 4.93 18.32 -5.29
N LYS A 43 5.22 17.33 -6.13
CA LYS A 43 4.53 17.10 -7.41
C LYS A 43 3.96 15.70 -7.40
N VAL A 44 2.68 15.59 -7.73
CA VAL A 44 2.02 14.32 -8.07
C VAL A 44 1.76 14.32 -9.56
N ILE A 45 2.24 13.30 -10.24
CA ILE A 45 1.99 13.05 -11.66
C ILE A 45 0.79 12.11 -11.74
N VAL A 46 -0.18 12.50 -12.56
CA VAL A 46 -1.38 11.71 -12.86
C VAL A 46 -1.39 11.45 -14.35
N ILE A 47 -1.52 10.19 -14.75
CA ILE A 47 -1.60 9.79 -16.17
C ILE A 47 -2.85 8.95 -16.36
N ASN A 48 -3.67 9.31 -17.33
CA ASN A 48 -4.79 8.48 -17.73
C ASN A 48 -4.26 7.33 -18.60
N ASN A 49 -4.23 6.12 -18.03
CA ASN A 49 -3.78 4.92 -18.72
C ASN A 49 -4.94 4.19 -19.43
N GLY A 50 -6.16 4.74 -19.37
CA GLY A 50 -7.31 4.25 -20.13
C GLY A 50 -7.37 4.78 -21.56
N ASP A 51 -8.41 4.38 -22.27
CA ASP A 51 -8.71 4.68 -23.67
C ASP A 51 -9.81 5.75 -23.86
N GLU A 52 -10.44 6.18 -22.78
CA GLU A 52 -11.42 7.27 -22.75
C GLU A 52 -10.91 8.50 -22.00
N TYR A 53 -11.53 9.66 -22.25
CA TYR A 53 -11.32 10.83 -21.37
C TYR A 53 -11.73 10.50 -19.94
N GLN A 54 -11.01 11.01 -18.95
CA GLN A 54 -11.38 10.85 -17.54
C GLN A 54 -11.23 12.19 -16.81
N THR A 55 -12.19 12.49 -15.94
CA THR A 55 -12.13 13.70 -15.10
C THR A 55 -11.97 13.31 -13.64
N TYR A 56 -10.97 13.87 -12.96
CA TYR A 56 -10.72 13.65 -11.55
C TYR A 56 -10.83 14.96 -10.78
N ARG A 57 -11.61 14.95 -9.71
CA ARG A 57 -11.62 15.99 -8.69
C ARG A 57 -10.71 15.59 -7.54
N LEU A 58 -9.87 16.52 -7.11
CA LEU A 58 -8.96 16.33 -6.01
C LEU A 58 -9.54 16.93 -4.74
N GLU A 59 -9.60 16.12 -3.68
CA GLU A 59 -10.22 16.47 -2.41
C GLU A 59 -9.30 16.05 -1.26
N TRP A 60 -9.29 16.80 -0.16
CA TRP A 60 -8.65 16.37 1.08
C TRP A 60 -9.57 15.43 1.84
N GLN A 61 -9.01 14.37 2.41
CA GLN A 61 -9.73 13.42 3.26
C GLN A 61 -8.89 13.09 4.50
N GLU A 62 -9.53 13.20 5.66
CA GLU A 62 -8.90 12.85 6.93
C GLU A 62 -9.18 11.37 7.23
N LYS A 63 -8.14 10.63 7.60
CA LYS A 63 -8.26 9.20 7.90
C LYS A 63 -7.33 8.77 9.03
N THR A 64 -7.84 7.86 9.85
CA THR A 64 -7.07 7.19 10.91
C THR A 64 -6.66 5.81 10.45
N ALA A 65 -5.40 5.45 10.66
CA ALA A 65 -4.90 4.12 10.32
C ALA A 65 -5.39 3.07 11.32
N LYS A 66 -5.59 1.83 10.84
CA LYS A 66 -5.96 0.70 11.71
C LYS A 66 -4.74 -0.18 12.02
N PRO A 67 -4.70 -0.84 13.18
CA PRO A 67 -3.63 -1.79 13.54
C PRO A 67 -3.35 -2.86 12.49
N GLU A 68 -4.41 -3.44 11.91
CA GLU A 68 -4.34 -4.49 10.90
C GLU A 68 -4.09 -3.99 9.46
N GLY A 69 -3.88 -2.68 9.31
CA GLY A 69 -3.77 -2.02 8.01
C GLY A 69 -5.10 -1.48 7.48
N GLY A 70 -4.99 -0.64 6.45
CA GLY A 70 -6.12 0.15 5.95
C GLY A 70 -6.46 1.34 6.84
N TYR A 71 -7.62 1.95 6.57
CA TYR A 71 -8.00 3.22 7.15
C TYR A 71 -9.48 3.29 7.52
N ILE A 72 -9.79 4.17 8.46
CA ILE A 72 -11.15 4.67 8.73
C ILE A 72 -11.20 6.11 8.24
N THR A 73 -12.14 6.41 7.34
CA THR A 73 -12.42 7.79 6.94
C THR A 73 -13.15 8.51 8.06
N LEU A 74 -12.65 9.68 8.44
CA LEU A 74 -13.28 10.52 9.46
C LEU A 74 -14.39 11.37 8.83
N THR A 75 -15.48 11.59 9.56
CA THR A 75 -16.59 12.44 9.09
C THR A 75 -16.31 13.91 9.33
N ASP A 76 -17.09 14.77 8.67
CA ASP A 76 -16.97 16.22 8.84
C ASP A 76 -17.11 16.62 10.32
N GLY A 77 -16.24 17.52 10.77
CA GLY A 77 -16.15 17.95 12.18
C GLY A 77 -15.22 17.12 13.06
N GLN A 78 -14.69 15.98 12.58
CA GLN A 78 -13.75 15.13 13.32
C GLN A 78 -12.29 15.32 12.88
N THR A 79 -11.91 16.52 12.43
CA THR A 79 -10.55 16.79 11.94
C THR A 79 -9.52 16.70 13.08
N PRO A 80 -8.57 15.73 13.04
CA PRO A 80 -7.53 15.63 14.06
C PRO A 80 -6.63 16.87 14.09
N SER A 81 -6.06 17.19 15.25
CA SER A 81 -5.04 18.25 15.35
C SER A 81 -3.75 17.92 14.59
N SER A 82 -3.59 16.66 14.16
CA SER A 82 -2.53 16.18 13.28
C SER A 82 -2.90 16.23 11.79
N SER A 83 -4.02 16.83 11.39
CA SER A 83 -4.36 17.01 9.98
C SER A 83 -3.45 18.00 9.27
N LEU A 84 -3.08 17.66 8.03
CA LEU A 84 -2.19 18.45 7.17
C LEU A 84 -2.94 19.30 6.13
N SER A 85 -4.20 18.97 5.82
CA SER A 85 -4.99 19.56 4.72
C SER A 85 -4.99 21.09 4.70
N ASN A 86 -5.15 21.73 5.86
CA ASN A 86 -5.14 23.20 5.99
C ASN A 86 -3.78 23.87 5.72
N MET A 87 -2.69 23.10 5.70
CA MET A 87 -1.34 23.59 5.47
C MET A 87 -0.89 23.39 4.02
N VAL A 88 -1.63 22.65 3.20
CA VAL A 88 -1.20 22.30 1.83
C VAL A 88 -2.23 22.75 0.81
N ARG A 89 -1.78 23.61 -0.12
CA ARG A 89 -2.57 24.02 -1.28
C ARG A 89 -2.26 23.11 -2.46
N MET A 90 -3.28 22.48 -3.01
CA MET A 90 -3.18 21.68 -4.24
C MET A 90 -3.56 22.53 -5.47
N SER A 91 -2.88 22.32 -6.59
CA SER A 91 -3.26 22.94 -7.86
C SER A 91 -2.84 22.08 -9.06
N PRO A 92 -3.72 21.84 -10.05
CA PRO A 92 -5.15 22.17 -10.03
C PRO A 92 -5.94 21.25 -9.06
N SER A 93 -7.15 21.65 -8.68
CA SER A 93 -8.09 20.82 -7.88
C SER A 93 -8.99 19.93 -8.73
N GLN A 94 -9.01 20.10 -10.05
CA GLN A 94 -9.70 19.23 -10.98
C GLN A 94 -8.88 19.10 -12.26
N VAL A 95 -8.82 17.87 -12.80
CA VAL A 95 -8.06 17.55 -14.01
C VAL A 95 -8.96 16.74 -14.95
N ARG A 96 -8.99 17.10 -16.22
CA ARG A 96 -9.58 16.29 -17.29
C ARG A 96 -8.43 15.81 -18.15
N LEU A 97 -8.36 14.50 -18.39
CA LEU A 97 -7.23 13.84 -19.03
C LEU A 97 -7.74 13.05 -20.23
N ALA A 98 -7.21 13.32 -21.42
CA ALA A 98 -7.32 12.45 -22.58
C ALA A 98 -6.57 11.13 -22.35
N PRO A 99 -6.81 10.09 -23.17
CA PRO A 99 -6.01 8.86 -23.14
C PRO A 99 -4.51 9.13 -23.26
N GLY A 100 -3.72 8.58 -22.34
CA GLY A 100 -2.26 8.81 -22.26
C GLY A 100 -1.85 10.20 -21.76
N GLU A 101 -2.80 11.11 -21.51
CA GLU A 101 -2.48 12.47 -21.07
C GLU A 101 -1.91 12.48 -19.65
N ARG A 102 -0.84 13.25 -19.49
CA ARG A 102 -0.13 13.45 -18.23
C ARG A 102 -0.41 14.83 -17.67
N GLN A 103 -0.83 14.89 -16.42
CA GLN A 103 -0.97 16.12 -15.65
C GLN A 103 -0.10 16.11 -14.39
N ILE A 104 0.42 17.28 -14.02
CA ILE A 104 1.15 17.48 -12.78
C ILE A 104 0.26 18.28 -11.81
N VAL A 105 0.02 17.73 -10.64
CA VAL A 105 -0.62 18.39 -9.50
C VAL A 105 0.48 18.85 -8.55
N LYS A 106 0.55 20.15 -8.30
CA LYS A 106 1.50 20.75 -7.36
C LYS A 106 0.86 20.84 -5.99
N LEU A 107 1.58 20.39 -4.97
CA LEU A 107 1.22 20.53 -3.57
C LEU A 107 2.17 21.53 -2.90
N ALA A 108 1.67 22.72 -2.60
CA ALA A 108 2.44 23.78 -1.96
C ALA A 108 2.15 23.81 -0.45
N LEU A 109 3.16 23.49 0.34
CA LEU A 109 3.12 23.47 1.80
C LEU A 109 3.40 24.88 2.36
N ARG A 110 2.46 25.38 3.16
CA ARG A 110 2.57 26.62 3.94
C ARG A 110 2.51 26.27 5.43
N LYS A 111 3.67 26.07 6.04
CA LYS A 111 3.79 25.77 7.48
C LYS A 111 3.40 27.00 8.31
N PRO A 112 2.44 26.89 9.25
CA PRO A 112 2.27 27.87 10.32
C PRO A 112 3.54 27.99 11.18
N ARG A 113 3.71 29.11 11.88
CA ARG A 113 4.77 29.24 12.89
C ARG A 113 4.35 28.50 14.16
N GLY A 114 5.31 27.93 14.88
CA GLY A 114 5.06 27.26 16.16
C GLY A 114 4.28 25.95 16.03
N LEU A 115 4.49 25.19 14.96
CA LEU A 115 3.98 23.81 14.89
C LEU A 115 4.66 22.95 15.94
N ASP A 116 3.88 22.09 16.59
CA ASP A 116 4.41 21.08 17.51
C ASP A 116 5.31 20.09 16.76
N ASP A 117 6.30 19.54 17.47
CA ASP A 117 7.15 18.46 16.97
C ASP A 117 6.37 17.14 16.92
N LYS A 118 5.68 16.93 15.80
CA LYS A 118 4.93 15.70 15.49
C LYS A 118 4.77 15.48 13.99
N GLU A 119 4.23 14.32 13.65
CA GLU A 119 3.79 14.03 12.28
C GLU A 119 2.37 14.58 12.03
N TYR A 120 2.22 15.29 10.92
CA TYR A 120 0.93 15.73 10.40
C TYR A 120 0.61 14.97 9.12
N ARG A 121 -0.63 14.52 8.97
CA ARG A 121 -1.03 13.63 7.87
C ARG A 121 -2.47 13.88 7.43
N SER A 122 -2.66 13.98 6.12
CA SER A 122 -3.97 13.95 5.46
C SER A 122 -3.85 13.14 4.17
N HIS A 123 -4.97 12.85 3.51
CA HIS A 123 -4.97 12.08 2.27
C HIS A 123 -5.49 12.91 1.12
N LEU A 124 -4.79 12.85 0.00
CA LEU A 124 -5.24 13.44 -1.25
C LEU A 124 -6.06 12.38 -1.99
N LEU A 125 -7.37 12.63 -2.11
CA LEU A 125 -8.32 11.81 -2.85
C LEU A 125 -8.41 12.29 -4.30
N PHE A 126 -8.23 11.39 -5.24
CA PHE A 126 -8.50 11.56 -6.67
C PHE A 126 -9.84 10.89 -6.95
N LYS A 127 -10.91 11.68 -6.90
CA LYS A 127 -12.28 11.22 -7.10
C LYS A 127 -12.63 11.29 -8.59
N ALA A 128 -12.83 10.13 -9.22
CA ALA A 128 -13.32 10.11 -10.60
C ALA A 128 -14.73 10.70 -10.65
N LEU A 129 -14.96 11.55 -11.65
CA LEU A 129 -16.28 12.05 -12.00
C LEU A 129 -16.82 11.19 -13.15
N PRO A 130 -18.12 10.85 -13.15
CA PRO A 130 -18.73 10.14 -14.26
C PRO A 130 -18.52 10.92 -15.56
N ASN A 131 -18.11 10.23 -16.62
CA ASN A 131 -18.23 10.77 -17.97
C ASN A 131 -19.71 10.85 -18.34
N GLU A 132 -20.08 11.83 -19.16
CA GLU A 132 -21.43 11.85 -19.72
C GLU A 132 -21.65 10.58 -20.55
N THR A 133 -22.55 9.72 -20.07
CA THR A 133 -22.93 8.51 -20.77
C THR A 133 -23.68 8.91 -22.04
N LYS A 134 -23.19 8.45 -23.20
CA LYS A 134 -24.03 8.38 -24.41
C LYS A 134 -25.11 7.33 -24.15
N SER A 135 -26.19 7.72 -23.46
CA SER A 135 -27.34 6.87 -23.20
C SER A 135 -28.09 6.64 -24.51
N ASN A 136 -27.71 5.58 -25.24
CA ASN A 136 -28.47 5.10 -26.39
C ASN A 136 -28.41 3.57 -26.45
N LYS A 137 -29.00 2.90 -25.45
CA LYS A 137 -29.39 1.49 -25.58
C LYS A 137 -30.78 1.28 -24.98
N GLN A 138 -31.79 1.22 -25.85
CA GLN A 138 -33.10 0.67 -25.55
C GLN A 138 -32.95 -0.84 -25.35
N GLY A 139 -33.02 -1.28 -24.09
CA GLY A 139 -32.99 -2.68 -23.72
C GLY A 139 -33.09 -2.84 -22.21
N MET A 140 -33.87 -3.83 -21.76
CA MET A 140 -33.99 -4.16 -20.34
C MET A 140 -32.77 -4.97 -19.91
N GLY A 141 -31.77 -4.29 -19.36
CA GLY A 141 -30.53 -4.88 -18.86
C GLY A 141 -29.96 -4.08 -17.69
N ILE A 142 -29.35 -4.76 -16.73
CA ILE A 142 -28.68 -4.12 -15.59
C ILE A 142 -27.33 -3.56 -16.10
N THR A 143 -27.14 -2.25 -16.01
CA THR A 143 -25.85 -1.59 -16.29
C THR A 143 -25.18 -1.23 -14.98
N ILE A 144 -23.98 -1.76 -14.74
CA ILE A 144 -23.17 -1.42 -13.56
C ILE A 144 -22.13 -0.39 -13.99
N ASN A 145 -22.23 0.82 -13.45
CA ASN A 145 -21.25 1.88 -13.65
C ASN A 145 -20.31 1.94 -12.44
N MET A 146 -19.07 1.47 -12.61
CA MET A 146 -18.05 1.54 -11.57
C MET A 146 -17.27 2.86 -11.67
N ILE A 147 -17.16 3.59 -10.55
CA ILE A 147 -16.37 4.82 -10.44
C ILE A 147 -15.24 4.56 -9.44
N LEU A 148 -14.00 4.57 -9.94
CA LEU A 148 -12.81 4.29 -9.14
C LEU A 148 -12.21 5.60 -8.60
N SER A 149 -11.96 5.65 -7.30
CA SER A 149 -11.27 6.77 -6.65
C SER A 149 -10.01 6.28 -5.94
N TYR A 150 -8.96 7.10 -5.96
CA TYR A 150 -7.64 6.75 -5.41
C TYR A 150 -7.27 7.72 -4.29
N SER A 151 -6.53 7.26 -3.28
CA SER A 151 -6.16 8.11 -2.15
C SER A 151 -4.71 7.86 -1.76
N ILE A 152 -3.91 8.93 -1.68
CA ILE A 152 -2.50 8.86 -1.28
C ILE A 152 -2.26 9.65 0.01
N PRO A 153 -1.46 9.13 0.97
CA PRO A 153 -1.09 9.88 2.16
C PRO A 153 -0.08 10.98 1.82
N ILE A 154 -0.34 12.17 2.34
CA ILE A 154 0.55 13.32 2.33
C ILE A 154 0.94 13.61 3.77
N ILE A 155 2.23 13.62 4.04
CA ILE A 155 2.80 13.67 5.38
C ILE A 155 3.72 14.87 5.50
N LEU A 156 3.68 15.55 6.63
CA LEU A 156 4.68 16.51 7.07
C LEU A 156 5.27 16.02 8.38
N ARG A 157 6.59 15.98 8.46
CA ARG A 157 7.31 15.61 9.67
C ARG A 157 7.98 16.87 10.24
N GLN A 158 7.44 17.40 11.32
CA GLN A 158 8.01 18.55 12.04
C GLN A 158 8.87 18.04 13.20
N GLY A 159 10.14 18.45 13.31
CA GLY A 159 11.03 17.99 14.39
C GLY A 159 11.39 16.50 14.30
N ALA A 160 11.49 15.98 13.07
CA ALA A 160 11.45 14.54 12.78
C ALA A 160 12.48 13.72 13.57
N LYS A 161 12.01 12.69 14.28
CA LYS A 161 12.84 11.66 14.93
C LYS A 161 12.59 10.29 14.29
N ILE A 162 13.57 9.40 14.44
CA ILE A 162 13.42 8.00 14.05
C ILE A 162 12.53 7.32 15.11
N PRO A 163 11.38 6.73 14.74
CA PRO A 163 10.56 5.98 15.69
C PRO A 163 11.26 4.68 16.07
N GLU A 164 11.04 4.22 17.29
CA GLU A 164 11.49 2.89 17.70
C GLU A 164 10.39 1.89 17.36
N VAL A 165 10.80 0.74 16.81
CA VAL A 165 9.90 -0.36 16.49
C VAL A 165 10.49 -1.64 17.06
N ASP A 166 9.65 -2.47 17.65
CA ASP A 166 10.01 -3.82 18.09
C ASP A 166 9.07 -4.86 17.47
N ILE A 167 9.58 -6.06 17.24
CA ILE A 167 8.77 -7.20 16.80
C ILE A 167 8.36 -7.99 18.04
N GLU A 168 7.16 -7.74 18.54
CA GLU A 168 6.67 -8.39 19.77
C GLU A 168 6.47 -9.89 19.58
N SER A 169 5.76 -10.28 18.51
CA SER A 169 5.43 -11.68 18.26
C SER A 169 5.44 -12.03 16.79
N VAL A 170 5.70 -13.31 16.51
CA VAL A 170 5.57 -13.91 15.19
C VAL A 170 4.80 -15.21 15.31
N GLU A 171 3.78 -15.40 14.48
CA GLU A 171 2.97 -16.61 14.46
C GLU A 171 2.91 -17.18 13.05
N VAL A 172 3.07 -18.50 12.92
CA VAL A 172 2.83 -19.19 11.65
C VAL A 172 1.38 -19.66 11.61
N ILE A 173 0.60 -19.09 10.70
CA ILE A 173 -0.78 -19.55 10.46
C ILE A 173 -0.85 -20.40 9.20
N LYS A 174 -1.49 -21.57 9.33
CA LYS A 174 -1.73 -22.51 8.22
C LYS A 174 -3.22 -22.70 8.03
N ASN A 175 -3.75 -22.28 6.88
CA ASN A 175 -5.09 -22.64 6.43
C ASN A 175 -4.98 -23.65 5.28
N GLN A 176 -6.04 -24.44 5.05
CA GLN A 176 -6.10 -25.46 3.98
C GLN A 176 -5.69 -24.92 2.59
N LYS A 177 -5.82 -23.61 2.37
CA LYS A 177 -5.46 -22.95 1.11
C LYS A 177 -4.17 -22.15 1.16
N ASN A 178 -3.73 -21.56 2.29
CA ASN A 178 -2.57 -20.65 2.34
C ASN A 178 -1.84 -20.71 3.70
N SER A 179 -0.52 -20.50 3.66
CA SER A 179 0.35 -20.30 4.83
C SER A 179 0.76 -18.82 4.90
N ALA A 180 0.77 -18.23 6.10
CA ALA A 180 1.20 -16.85 6.31
C ALA A 180 1.87 -16.69 7.69
N LEU A 181 2.57 -15.58 7.87
CA LEU A 181 3.09 -15.15 9.17
C LEU A 181 2.24 -13.99 9.69
N LEU A 182 1.77 -14.06 10.93
CA LEU A 182 1.25 -12.89 11.64
C LEU A 182 2.38 -12.29 12.47
N VAL A 183 2.65 -11.01 12.30
CA VAL A 183 3.72 -10.29 12.98
C VAL A 183 3.13 -9.12 13.73
N SER A 184 3.38 -9.05 15.04
CA SER A 184 3.01 -7.90 15.88
C SER A 184 4.19 -6.97 16.01
N LEU A 185 4.00 -5.69 15.66
CA LEU A 185 5.04 -4.66 15.63
C LEU A 185 4.64 -3.52 16.57
N ALA A 186 5.31 -3.40 17.71
CA ALA A 186 5.13 -2.28 18.63
C ALA A 186 5.92 -1.07 18.14
N LYS A 187 5.31 0.11 18.17
CA LYS A 187 5.97 1.38 17.79
C LYS A 187 5.80 2.42 18.89
N THR A 188 6.91 2.98 19.35
CA THR A 188 6.91 4.15 20.24
C THR A 188 7.31 5.42 19.46
N GLY A 189 6.82 6.57 19.94
CA GLY A 189 7.12 7.88 19.36
C GLY A 189 6.06 8.41 18.37
N ASN A 190 6.21 9.72 18.08
CA ASN A 190 5.21 10.56 17.41
C ASN A 190 5.30 10.57 15.87
N TYR A 191 6.12 9.70 15.29
CA TYR A 191 6.39 9.66 13.85
C TYR A 191 6.08 8.28 13.29
N SER A 192 5.66 8.24 12.02
CA SER A 192 5.45 6.97 11.34
C SER A 192 6.76 6.26 11.05
N ALA A 193 6.79 4.93 11.18
CA ALA A 193 7.83 4.11 10.55
C ALA A 193 7.42 3.81 9.11
N PHE A 194 8.37 3.79 8.18
CA PHE A 194 8.11 3.49 6.76
C PHE A 194 9.23 2.68 6.14
N GLY A 195 8.91 1.52 5.56
CA GLY A 195 9.93 0.57 5.15
C GLY A 195 9.43 -0.66 4.41
N LYS A 196 10.27 -1.70 4.39
CA LYS A 196 9.95 -3.04 3.93
C LYS A 196 10.11 -4.05 5.06
N VAL A 197 9.19 -5.00 5.15
CA VAL A 197 9.29 -6.14 6.08
C VAL A 197 9.61 -7.38 5.27
N GLU A 198 10.67 -8.07 5.65
CA GLU A 198 11.14 -9.29 5.01
C GLU A 198 11.16 -10.43 6.02
N ALA A 199 10.75 -11.62 5.60
CA ALA A 199 10.86 -12.83 6.39
C ALA A 199 11.74 -13.85 5.67
N PHE A 200 12.64 -14.45 6.43
CA PHE A 200 13.58 -15.47 5.98
C PHE A 200 13.41 -16.72 6.84
N TYR A 201 13.61 -17.89 6.23
CA TYR A 201 13.53 -19.18 6.89
C TYR A 201 14.81 -19.97 6.66
N GLN A 202 15.33 -20.56 7.72
CA GLN A 202 16.44 -21.51 7.69
C GLN A 202 15.98 -22.81 8.37
N ALA A 203 15.94 -23.92 7.63
CA ALA A 203 15.56 -25.21 8.19
C ALA A 203 16.66 -25.74 9.14
N SER A 204 16.30 -26.46 10.20
CA SER A 204 17.30 -26.95 11.18
C SER A 204 18.38 -27.86 10.59
N ASN A 205 18.09 -28.51 9.45
CA ASN A 205 19.00 -29.39 8.73
C ASN A 205 19.75 -28.72 7.57
N SER A 206 19.62 -27.40 7.42
CA SER A 206 20.27 -26.64 6.34
C SER A 206 20.97 -25.40 6.90
N SER A 207 22.13 -25.08 6.34
CA SER A 207 22.79 -23.79 6.58
C SER A 207 22.22 -22.68 5.69
N GLU A 208 21.46 -23.02 4.65
CA GLU A 208 20.89 -22.06 3.70
C GLU A 208 19.67 -21.34 4.30
N GLU A 209 19.69 -20.02 4.20
CA GLU A 209 18.57 -19.16 4.57
C GLU A 209 17.86 -18.66 3.30
N ILE A 210 16.56 -18.91 3.20
CA ILE A 210 15.74 -18.54 2.04
C ILE A 210 14.73 -17.45 2.42
N LYS A 211 14.49 -16.49 1.52
CA LYS A 211 13.44 -15.49 1.71
C LYS A 211 12.08 -16.10 1.43
N VAL A 212 11.18 -16.04 2.41
CA VAL A 212 9.87 -16.70 2.35
C VAL A 212 8.70 -15.74 2.20
N SER A 213 8.89 -14.47 2.57
CA SER A 213 7.89 -13.42 2.39
C SER A 213 8.53 -12.04 2.34
N MET A 214 7.83 -11.10 1.72
CA MET A 214 8.19 -9.68 1.68
C MET A 214 6.93 -8.83 1.51
N ILE A 215 6.92 -7.69 2.19
CA ILE A 215 6.04 -6.56 1.86
C ILE A 215 6.88 -5.27 1.78
N ASN A 216 6.70 -4.50 0.71
CA ASN A 216 7.33 -3.19 0.52
C ASN A 216 6.36 -2.08 0.91
N ASP A 217 6.89 -0.87 1.11
CA ASP A 217 6.13 0.34 1.42
C ASP A 217 5.18 0.21 2.64
N TYR A 218 5.56 -0.61 3.63
CA TYR A 218 4.81 -0.81 4.86
C TYR A 218 5.01 0.35 5.83
N SER A 219 3.89 0.91 6.31
CA SER A 219 3.86 2.04 7.25
C SER A 219 3.24 1.62 8.57
N ILE A 220 3.85 2.06 9.69
CA ILE A 220 3.20 2.07 11.01
C ILE A 220 3.02 3.54 11.40
N TYR A 221 1.80 4.06 11.33
CA TYR A 221 1.53 5.49 11.54
C TYR A 221 1.60 5.90 13.02
N ALA A 222 1.81 7.19 13.27
CA ALA A 222 2.05 7.73 14.60
C ALA A 222 1.00 7.26 15.63
N GLU A 223 -0.28 7.24 15.25
CA GLU A 223 -1.41 6.85 16.07
C GLU A 223 -1.57 5.33 16.29
N VAL A 224 -0.77 4.50 15.62
CA VAL A 224 -0.81 3.04 15.74
C VAL A 224 0.36 2.59 16.64
N PRO A 225 0.11 2.34 17.95
CA PRO A 225 1.16 1.89 18.86
C PRO A 225 1.51 0.41 18.67
N LEU A 226 0.58 -0.39 18.15
CA LEU A 226 0.77 -1.80 17.85
C LEU A 226 0.16 -2.12 16.49
N ALA A 227 1.00 -2.51 15.53
CA ALA A 227 0.56 -2.92 14.21
C ALA A 227 0.54 -4.45 14.10
N ARG A 228 -0.42 -4.99 13.35
CA ARG A 228 -0.59 -6.42 13.10
C ARG A 228 -0.46 -6.65 11.60
N LEU A 229 0.65 -7.26 11.20
CA LEU A 229 1.00 -7.49 9.81
C LEU A 229 0.83 -8.96 9.44
N THR A 230 0.10 -9.21 8.36
CA THR A 230 0.02 -10.55 7.74
C THR A 230 0.97 -10.62 6.55
N LEU A 231 1.99 -11.47 6.64
CA LEU A 231 2.94 -11.76 5.59
C LEU A 231 2.57 -13.06 4.88
N SER A 232 2.03 -12.96 3.66
CA SER A 232 1.78 -14.13 2.81
C SER A 232 3.09 -14.76 2.38
N LEU A 233 3.21 -16.09 2.52
CA LEU A 233 4.39 -16.79 2.00
C LEU A 233 4.37 -16.81 0.47
N PHE A 234 5.55 -16.73 -0.16
CA PHE A 234 5.68 -16.86 -1.61
C PHE A 234 5.21 -18.22 -2.11
N GLU A 235 5.51 -19.28 -1.36
CA GLU A 235 5.03 -20.63 -1.62
C GLU A 235 4.45 -21.28 -0.36
N LYS A 236 3.40 -22.09 -0.53
CA LYS A 236 2.64 -22.65 0.60
C LYS A 236 3.46 -23.58 1.50
N ASN A 237 4.44 -24.26 0.91
CA ASN A 237 5.23 -25.31 1.54
C ASN A 237 6.68 -24.88 1.79
N THR A 238 6.98 -23.59 1.89
CA THR A 238 8.36 -23.15 2.15
C THR A 238 8.80 -23.47 3.59
N ILE A 239 7.88 -23.37 4.56
CA ILE A 239 8.13 -23.69 5.97
C ILE A 239 7.66 -25.13 6.25
N LYS A 240 8.58 -26.10 6.06
CA LYS A 240 8.28 -27.55 6.11
C LYS A 240 8.51 -28.22 7.46
N GLY A 241 9.20 -27.59 8.39
CA GLY A 241 9.64 -28.26 9.61
C GLY A 241 10.26 -27.30 10.63
N PRO A 242 11.04 -27.84 11.58
CA PRO A 242 11.71 -27.02 12.56
C PRO A 242 12.82 -26.20 11.90
N GLY A 243 13.09 -25.03 12.45
CA GLY A 243 14.05 -24.10 11.90
C GLY A 243 14.02 -22.75 12.58
N LYS A 244 14.62 -21.75 11.94
CA LYS A 244 14.64 -20.36 12.39
C LYS A 244 13.89 -19.49 11.39
N LEU A 245 13.03 -18.60 11.89
CA LEU A 245 12.51 -17.47 11.12
C LEU A 245 13.21 -16.20 11.55
N ARG A 246 13.72 -15.46 10.58
CA ARG A 246 14.29 -14.13 10.79
C ARG A 246 13.41 -13.10 10.11
N ILE A 247 12.89 -12.15 10.89
CA ILE A 247 12.00 -11.09 10.42
C ILE A 247 12.77 -9.79 10.55
N VAL A 248 12.81 -9.00 9.48
CA VAL A 248 13.53 -7.73 9.45
C VAL A 248 12.61 -6.63 8.94
N TYR A 249 12.48 -5.55 9.70
CA TYR A 249 11.85 -4.31 9.25
C TYR A 249 12.92 -3.27 8.95
N SER A 250 13.12 -2.95 7.68
CA SER A 250 14.13 -2.00 7.21
C SER A 250 13.48 -0.74 6.63
N GLY A 251 14.04 0.42 6.94
CA GLY A 251 13.58 1.71 6.47
C GLY A 251 13.77 1.92 4.96
N LEU A 252 12.82 2.64 4.36
CA LEU A 252 12.85 3.07 2.97
C LEU A 252 12.74 4.60 2.89
N LYS A 253 13.13 5.17 1.74
CA LYS A 253 13.05 6.63 1.45
C LYS A 253 13.73 7.47 2.54
N GLU A 254 12.98 8.24 3.32
CA GLU A 254 13.53 9.07 4.40
C GLU A 254 14.24 8.26 5.50
N TYR A 255 14.05 6.93 5.52
CA TYR A 255 14.65 6.00 6.47
C TYR A 255 15.66 5.04 5.82
N GLN A 256 16.12 5.32 4.61
CA GLN A 256 17.10 4.47 3.95
C GLN A 256 18.35 4.28 4.83
N GLY A 257 18.79 3.02 4.98
CA GLY A 257 19.91 2.65 5.85
C GLY A 257 19.53 2.40 7.32
N THR A 258 18.30 2.68 7.73
CA THR A 258 17.81 2.39 9.08
C THR A 258 17.27 0.95 9.14
N LYS A 259 17.68 0.18 10.14
CA LYS A 259 17.02 -1.08 10.52
C LYS A 259 16.14 -0.80 11.73
N PHE A 260 14.83 -0.82 11.55
CA PHE A 260 13.88 -0.53 12.63
C PHE A 260 13.84 -1.66 13.65
N ALA A 261 13.72 -2.90 13.18
CA ALA A 261 13.64 -4.08 14.05
C ALA A 261 14.19 -5.32 13.33
N GLU A 262 14.72 -6.27 14.11
CA GLU A 262 15.06 -7.62 13.65
C GLU A 262 14.80 -8.61 14.77
N LYS A 263 14.11 -9.71 14.45
CA LYS A 263 13.83 -10.79 15.41
C LYS A 263 14.04 -12.15 14.77
N ILE A 264 14.68 -13.05 15.51
CA ILE A 264 14.84 -14.45 15.13
C ILE A 264 14.00 -15.29 16.09
N VAL A 265 13.06 -16.07 15.56
CA VAL A 265 12.24 -17.02 16.32
C VAL A 265 12.52 -18.45 15.87
N ASN A 266 12.55 -19.39 16.81
CA ASN A 266 12.68 -20.81 16.48
C ASN A 266 11.27 -21.39 16.20
N ILE A 267 11.13 -22.14 15.10
CA ILE A 267 9.94 -22.94 14.81
C ILE A 267 10.23 -24.38 15.24
N ASN A 268 9.29 -25.02 15.93
CA ASN A 268 9.31 -26.44 16.22
C ASN A 268 8.09 -27.15 15.59
N VAL A 269 8.21 -28.45 15.29
CA VAL A 269 7.10 -29.26 14.77
C VAL A 269 6.02 -29.37 15.84
N GLY A 270 5.03 -28.48 15.78
CA GLY A 270 3.97 -28.36 16.78
C GLY A 270 3.59 -26.92 17.15
N SER A 271 4.36 -25.91 16.72
CA SER A 271 4.04 -24.51 16.99
C SER A 271 2.94 -23.99 16.04
N LEU A 272 1.71 -24.43 16.30
CA LEU A 272 0.50 -23.67 15.99
C LEU A 272 0.33 -22.68 17.15
N GLY A 273 0.69 -21.41 16.97
CA GLY A 273 0.50 -20.35 17.99
C GLY A 273 1.67 -19.37 18.12
N LEU A 274 1.54 -18.47 19.11
CA LEU A 274 2.49 -17.40 19.48
C LEU A 274 3.93 -17.92 19.63
N LEU A 275 4.84 -17.43 18.79
CA LEU A 275 6.28 -17.56 18.99
C LEU A 275 6.78 -16.25 19.61
N ASN A 276 7.13 -16.33 20.89
CA ASN A 276 7.77 -15.23 21.62
C ASN A 276 9.27 -15.21 21.39
#